data_AF-A0A1Z9NAN7-F1
#
_entry.id   AF-A0A1Z9NAN7-F1
#
_cell.length_a   1.000
_cell.length_b   1.000
_cell.length_c   1.000
_cell.angle_alpha   90.00
_cell.angle_beta   90.00
_cell.angle_gamma   90.00
#
_symmetry.space_group_name_H-M   'P 1'
#
loop_
_entity.id
_entity.type
_entity.pdbx_description
1 polymer ?
#
loop_
_entity_poly.entity_id
_entity_poly.type
_entity_poly.pdbx_seq_one_letter_code
_entity_poly.pdbx_strand_id
1 'polypeptide(L)'
;MSTHLENETQELLGKVVQDFTGAIATRMCAIGIDLGLFVDLAENGASTSLEIAERKSYQERYIREWVYGTHKVGYLNFDKETRKASLSKAAINVLVSKGEKFSQQGAFKLINNMMLPYDELLSSFKEGGGVNFEDYRSGLWEGLDLTGCT
;
A
#
# COMPACT_ATOMS: atom_id res chain seq x y z
N MET A 1 -11.89 -28.70 -24.21
CA MET A 1 -12.52 -28.19 -22.98
C MET A 1 -13.86 -27.59 -23.40
N SER A 2 -14.94 -27.63 -22.62
CA SER A 2 -16.20 -27.00 -23.07
C SER A 2 -16.02 -25.48 -23.08
N THR A 3 -16.60 -24.77 -24.06
CA THR A 3 -16.54 -23.29 -24.16
C THR A 3 -16.99 -22.59 -22.88
N HIS A 4 -17.86 -23.22 -22.10
CA HIS A 4 -18.28 -22.74 -20.79
C HIS A 4 -17.14 -22.77 -19.76
N LEU A 5 -16.43 -23.91 -19.63
CA LEU A 5 -15.29 -24.03 -18.72
C LEU A 5 -14.14 -23.09 -19.12
N GLU A 6 -13.95 -22.84 -20.42
CA GLU A 6 -12.98 -21.86 -20.92
C GLU A 6 -13.32 -20.43 -20.48
N ASN A 7 -14.59 -20.02 -20.57
CA ASN A 7 -15.05 -18.71 -20.12
C ASN A 7 -14.91 -18.55 -18.59
N GLU A 8 -15.35 -19.54 -17.82
CA GLU A 8 -15.21 -19.53 -16.34
C GLU A 8 -13.74 -19.42 -15.91
N THR A 9 -12.85 -20.11 -16.62
CA THR A 9 -11.40 -20.03 -16.37
C THR A 9 -10.85 -18.63 -16.65
N GLN A 10 -11.26 -18.00 -17.75
CA GLN A 10 -10.82 -16.65 -18.10
C GLN A 10 -11.30 -15.60 -17.09
N GLU A 11 -12.54 -15.71 -16.62
CA GLU A 11 -13.09 -14.84 -15.57
C GLU A 11 -12.30 -14.98 -14.26
N LEU A 12 -11.99 -16.23 -13.86
CA LEU A 12 -11.20 -16.48 -12.67
C LEU A 12 -9.77 -15.94 -12.78
N LEU A 13 -9.14 -16.05 -13.96
CA LEU A 13 -7.83 -15.44 -14.21
C LEU A 13 -7.87 -13.92 -14.08
N GLY A 14 -8.93 -13.28 -14.56
CA GLY A 14 -9.14 -11.84 -14.39
C GLY A 14 -9.19 -11.43 -12.92
N LYS A 15 -9.94 -12.19 -12.10
CA LYS A 15 -9.99 -11.99 -10.65
C LYS A 15 -8.60 -12.15 -9.99
N VAL A 16 -7.84 -13.18 -10.37
CA VAL A 16 -6.49 -13.41 -9.81
C VAL A 16 -5.57 -12.21 -10.09
N VAL A 17 -5.59 -11.67 -11.30
CA VAL A 17 -4.79 -10.50 -11.66
C VAL A 17 -5.21 -9.26 -10.86
N GLN A 18 -6.52 -9.08 -10.64
CA GLN A 18 -7.04 -8.00 -9.81
C GLN A 18 -6.55 -8.12 -8.36
N ASP A 19 -6.62 -9.32 -7.77
CA ASP A 19 -6.21 -9.57 -6.40
C ASP A 19 -4.69 -9.37 -6.22
N PHE A 20 -3.87 -9.84 -7.16
CA PHE A 20 -2.41 -9.61 -7.16
C PHE A 20 -2.07 -8.13 -7.23
N THR A 21 -2.73 -7.39 -8.12
CA THR A 21 -2.52 -5.94 -8.25
C THR A 21 -2.93 -5.23 -6.97
N GLY A 22 -4.05 -5.63 -6.35
CA GLY A 22 -4.51 -5.10 -5.07
C GLY A 22 -3.55 -5.36 -3.91
N ALA A 23 -2.97 -6.55 -3.83
CA ALA A 23 -1.97 -6.90 -2.81
C ALA A 23 -0.69 -6.07 -2.97
N ILE A 24 -0.18 -5.93 -4.19
CA ILE A 24 0.99 -5.09 -4.50
C ILE A 24 0.69 -3.64 -4.16
N ALA A 25 -0.46 -3.12 -4.60
CA ALA A 25 -0.87 -1.74 -4.31
C ALA A 25 -0.94 -1.46 -2.81
N THR A 26 -1.51 -2.39 -2.04
CA THR A 26 -1.59 -2.31 -0.57
C THR A 26 -0.20 -2.19 0.04
N ARG A 27 0.76 -3.03 -0.39
CA ARG A 27 2.14 -2.97 0.09
C ARG A 27 2.83 -1.65 -0.26
N MET A 28 2.66 -1.17 -1.49
CA MET A 28 3.27 0.10 -1.95
C MET A 28 2.72 1.30 -1.17
N CYS A 29 1.41 1.33 -0.90
CA CYS A 29 0.79 2.37 -0.10
C CYS A 29 1.26 2.32 1.36
N ALA A 30 1.31 1.13 1.98
CA ALA A 30 1.80 0.98 3.35
C ALA A 30 3.25 1.50 3.49
N ILE A 31 4.15 1.17 2.55
CA ILE A 31 5.52 1.70 2.53
C ILE A 31 5.52 3.22 2.44
N GLY A 32 4.70 3.80 1.56
CA GLY A 32 4.60 5.25 1.39
C GLY A 32 4.09 5.98 2.63
N ILE A 33 3.15 5.37 3.36
CA ILE A 33 2.61 5.87 4.63
C ILE A 33 3.68 5.80 5.72
N ASP A 34 4.28 4.64 5.95
CA ASP A 34 5.23 4.43 7.05
C ASP A 34 6.52 5.23 6.86
N LEU A 35 6.98 5.41 5.61
CA LEU A 35 8.15 6.23 5.30
C LEU A 35 7.84 7.73 5.18
N GLY A 36 6.56 8.12 5.19
CA GLY A 36 6.10 9.50 5.05
C GLY A 36 6.35 10.11 3.66
N LEU A 37 6.33 9.28 2.60
CA LEU A 37 6.60 9.72 1.22
C LEU A 37 5.41 10.46 0.60
N PHE A 38 4.18 10.06 0.95
CA PHE A 38 2.98 10.78 0.51
C PHE A 38 2.87 12.16 1.15
N VAL A 39 3.18 12.26 2.45
CA VAL A 39 3.23 13.53 3.19
C VAL A 39 4.25 14.47 2.54
N ASP A 40 5.46 13.98 2.27
CA ASP A 40 6.52 14.76 1.62
C ASP A 40 6.09 15.32 0.26
N LEU A 41 5.44 14.51 -0.58
CA LEU A 41 4.92 14.94 -1.88
C LEU A 41 3.76 15.93 -1.76
N ALA A 42 2.93 15.82 -0.73
CA ALA A 42 1.84 16.76 -0.48
C ALA A 42 2.36 18.14 -0.04
N GLU A 43 3.41 18.17 0.78
CA GLU A 43 4.02 19.39 1.31
C GLU A 43 4.93 20.11 0.30
N ASN A 44 5.69 19.35 -0.49
CA ASN A 44 6.72 19.90 -1.40
C ASN A 44 6.27 19.93 -2.87
N GLY A 45 5.11 19.35 -3.17
CA GLY A 45 4.59 19.24 -4.53
C GLY A 45 5.39 18.28 -5.42
N ALA A 46 5.22 18.44 -6.74
CA ALA A 46 5.79 17.53 -7.72
C ALA A 46 7.33 17.46 -7.62
N SER A 47 7.85 16.26 -7.37
CA SER A 47 9.26 16.04 -7.05
C SER A 47 9.82 14.80 -7.76
N THR A 48 11.10 14.86 -8.13
CA THR A 48 11.87 13.72 -8.63
C THR A 48 12.22 12.76 -7.49
N SER A 49 12.62 11.52 -7.81
CA SER A 49 13.08 10.56 -6.80
C SER A 49 14.29 11.06 -6.02
N LEU A 50 15.18 11.83 -6.66
CA LEU A 50 16.36 12.42 -6.02
C LEU A 50 15.95 13.49 -4.99
N GLU A 51 15.09 14.43 -5.38
CA GLU A 51 14.60 15.48 -4.48
C GLU A 51 13.90 14.89 -3.24
N ILE A 52 13.08 13.85 -3.42
CA ILE A 52 12.42 13.15 -2.31
C ILE A 52 13.47 12.44 -1.43
N ALA A 53 14.42 11.75 -2.04
CA ALA A 53 15.47 11.01 -1.33
C ALA A 53 16.35 11.94 -0.48
N GLU A 54 16.71 13.10 -0.99
CA GLU A 54 17.47 14.13 -0.27
C GLU A 54 16.69 14.66 0.94
N ARG A 55 15.43 15.07 0.74
CA ARG A 55 14.58 15.56 1.85
C ARG A 55 14.36 14.50 2.93
N LYS A 56 14.20 13.24 2.54
CA LYS A 56 13.91 12.13 3.45
C LYS A 56 15.14 11.40 3.97
N SER A 57 16.34 11.73 3.49
CA SER A 57 17.58 11.00 3.77
C SER A 57 17.47 9.49 3.49
N TYR A 58 16.81 9.13 2.39
CA TYR A 58 16.63 7.75 1.94
C TYR A 58 17.47 7.45 0.70
N GLN A 59 17.64 6.16 0.41
CA GLN A 59 18.35 5.72 -0.78
C GLN A 59 17.49 5.97 -2.03
N GLU A 60 17.98 6.83 -2.93
CA GLU A 60 17.26 7.27 -4.12
C GLU A 60 16.76 6.11 -4.99
N ARG A 61 17.56 5.03 -5.12
CA ARG A 61 17.17 3.85 -5.89
C ARG A 61 15.84 3.27 -5.42
N TYR A 62 15.64 3.18 -4.11
CA TYR A 62 14.42 2.61 -3.54
C TYR A 62 13.24 3.58 -3.64
N ILE A 63 13.49 4.89 -3.51
CA ILE A 63 12.47 5.91 -3.78
C ILE A 63 12.01 5.85 -5.22
N ARG A 64 12.93 5.67 -6.17
CA ARG A 64 12.60 5.56 -7.59
C ARG A 64 11.74 4.34 -7.91
N GLU A 65 12.10 3.17 -7.40
CA GLU A 65 11.28 1.97 -7.57
C GLU A 65 9.91 2.14 -6.90
N TRP A 66 9.86 2.76 -5.72
CA TRP A 66 8.61 3.07 -5.05
C TRP A 66 7.72 4.00 -5.88
N VAL A 67 8.28 5.07 -6.45
CA VAL A 67 7.55 5.99 -7.34
C VAL A 67 6.98 5.25 -8.54
N TYR A 68 7.76 4.40 -9.22
CA TYR A 68 7.29 3.67 -10.40
C TYR A 68 6.21 2.66 -10.06
N GLY A 69 6.40 1.86 -9.01
CA GLY A 69 5.38 0.91 -8.58
C GLY A 69 4.09 1.60 -8.19
N THR A 70 4.17 2.66 -7.37
CA THR A 70 3.00 3.40 -6.86
C THR A 70 2.27 4.17 -7.95
N HIS A 71 3.00 4.70 -8.94
CA HIS A 71 2.40 5.24 -10.15
C HIS A 71 1.66 4.16 -10.96
N LYS A 72 2.28 2.99 -11.14
CA LYS A 72 1.68 1.88 -11.91
C LYS A 72 0.42 1.32 -11.27
N VAL A 73 0.32 1.33 -9.94
CA VAL A 73 -0.90 0.95 -9.22
C VAL A 73 -1.89 2.11 -9.03
N GLY A 74 -1.59 3.30 -9.58
CA GLY A 74 -2.57 4.39 -9.73
C GLY A 74 -2.64 5.41 -8.59
N TYR A 75 -1.73 5.38 -7.62
CA TYR A 75 -1.76 6.30 -6.47
C TYR A 75 -0.86 7.53 -6.64
N LEU A 76 -0.02 7.56 -7.67
CA LEU A 76 0.80 8.73 -8.04
C LEU A 76 0.60 9.10 -9.52
N ASN A 77 0.65 10.39 -9.79
CA ASN A 77 0.93 10.89 -11.13
C ASN A 77 2.44 10.85 -11.35
N PHE A 78 2.87 10.56 -12.57
CA PHE A 78 4.27 10.58 -12.95
C PHE A 78 4.44 11.20 -14.33
N ASP A 79 5.23 12.27 -14.40
CA ASP A 79 5.59 12.94 -15.64
C ASP A 79 6.90 12.36 -16.18
N LYS A 80 6.88 11.85 -17.42
CA LYS A 80 8.03 11.16 -18.01
C LYS A 80 9.15 12.09 -18.46
N GLU A 81 8.83 13.34 -18.78
CA GLU A 81 9.79 14.33 -19.29
C GLU A 81 10.57 14.94 -18.13
N THR A 82 9.86 15.43 -17.12
CA THR A 82 10.43 16.04 -15.92
C THR A 82 10.89 15.03 -14.87
N ARG A 83 10.46 13.76 -15.00
CA ARG A 83 10.70 12.67 -14.03
C ARG A 83 10.11 12.94 -12.65
N LYS A 84 9.10 13.82 -12.55
CA LYS A 84 8.48 14.20 -11.29
C LYS A 84 7.26 13.35 -10.99
N ALA A 85 7.17 12.90 -9.75
CA ALA A 85 5.98 12.29 -9.16
C ALA A 85 5.16 13.35 -8.42
N SER A 86 3.84 13.22 -8.43
CA SER A 86 2.94 14.11 -7.68
C SER A 86 1.67 13.40 -7.23
N LEU A 87 1.00 13.98 -6.24
CA LEU A 87 -0.30 13.52 -5.77
C LEU A 87 -1.43 14.33 -6.42
N SER A 88 -2.54 13.66 -6.69
CA SER A 88 -3.80 14.35 -6.96
C SER A 88 -4.42 14.84 -5.65
N LYS A 89 -5.33 15.82 -5.72
CA LYS A 89 -6.09 16.27 -4.53
C LYS A 89 -6.86 15.13 -3.86
N ALA A 90 -7.41 14.21 -4.66
CA ALA A 90 -8.10 13.03 -4.13
C ALA A 90 -7.13 12.10 -3.39
N ALA A 91 -5.92 11.88 -3.93
CA ALA A 91 -4.91 11.05 -3.29
C ALA A 91 -4.44 11.65 -1.96
N ILE A 92 -4.34 12.98 -1.84
CA ILE A 92 -4.03 13.65 -0.56
C ILE A 92 -5.07 13.33 0.52
N ASN A 93 -6.36 13.48 0.20
CA ASN A 93 -7.46 13.20 1.15
C ASN A 93 -7.47 11.73 1.62
N VAL A 94 -7.01 10.80 0.79
CA VAL A 94 -7.01 9.37 1.08
C VAL A 94 -5.74 8.93 1.82
N LEU A 95 -4.57 9.45 1.43
CA LEU A 95 -3.27 8.93 1.84
C LEU A 95 -2.51 9.81 2.84
N VAL A 96 -2.92 11.06 3.05
CA VAL A 96 -2.15 12.06 3.82
C VAL A 96 -2.94 12.62 4.99
N SER A 97 -4.22 12.91 4.81
CA SER A 97 -5.13 13.31 5.88
C SER A 97 -5.24 12.21 6.95
N LYS A 98 -5.02 12.51 8.23
CA LYS A 98 -5.13 11.54 9.34
C LYS A 98 -6.49 11.67 10.03
N GLY A 99 -7.20 10.57 10.25
CA GLY A 99 -8.47 10.54 10.98
C GLY A 99 -9.64 11.24 10.27
N GLU A 100 -9.43 11.84 9.09
CA GLU A 100 -10.50 12.46 8.32
C GLU A 100 -11.40 11.41 7.64
N LYS A 101 -12.64 11.81 7.30
CA LYS A 101 -13.68 10.96 6.69
C LYS A 101 -13.21 10.03 5.55
N PHE A 102 -12.27 10.50 4.74
CA PHE A 102 -11.79 9.76 3.56
C PHE A 102 -10.39 9.15 3.75
N SER A 103 -9.77 9.35 4.91
CA SER A 103 -8.46 8.81 5.21
C SER A 103 -8.49 7.28 5.16
N GLN A 104 -7.53 6.69 4.45
CA GLN A 104 -7.33 5.24 4.39
C GLN A 104 -5.94 4.83 4.90
N GLN A 105 -5.21 5.74 5.55
CA GLN A 105 -3.88 5.45 6.10
C GLN A 105 -3.91 4.28 7.08
N GLY A 106 -4.87 4.30 8.00
CA GLY A 106 -5.07 3.23 8.97
C GLY A 106 -5.36 1.89 8.30
N ALA A 107 -6.22 1.89 7.28
CA ALA A 107 -6.61 0.66 6.58
C ALA A 107 -5.41 0.01 5.86
N PHE A 108 -4.60 0.78 5.13
CA PHE A 108 -3.40 0.24 4.47
C PHE A 108 -2.39 -0.31 5.47
N LYS A 109 -2.19 0.40 6.58
CA LYS A 109 -1.27 -0.02 7.64
C LYS A 109 -1.75 -1.28 8.34
N LEU A 110 -3.04 -1.33 8.69
CA LEU A 110 -3.72 -2.47 9.30
C LEU A 110 -3.60 -3.71 8.41
N ILE A 111 -4.05 -3.64 7.16
CA ILE A 111 -4.05 -4.77 6.23
C ILE A 111 -2.63 -5.29 6.01
N ASN A 112 -1.65 -4.40 5.82
CA ASN A 112 -0.26 -4.81 5.63
C ASN A 112 0.30 -5.59 6.84
N ASN A 113 0.03 -5.12 8.06
CA ASN A 113 0.54 -5.76 9.28
C ASN A 113 -0.21 -7.04 9.64
N MET A 114 -1.51 -7.12 9.33
CA MET A 114 -2.33 -8.32 9.54
C MET A 114 -1.84 -9.53 8.72
N MET A 115 -1.20 -9.28 7.57
CA MET A 115 -0.67 -10.35 6.70
C MET A 115 0.72 -10.87 7.12
N LEU A 116 1.39 -10.25 8.09
CA LEU A 116 2.77 -10.60 8.44
C LEU A 116 2.95 -11.97 9.13
N PRO A 117 2.10 -12.40 10.09
CA PRO A 117 2.26 -13.69 10.77
C PRO A 117 1.68 -14.84 9.93
N TYR A 118 2.13 -14.95 8.68
CA TYR A 118 1.60 -15.91 7.71
C TYR A 118 1.93 -17.35 8.10
N ASP A 119 3.17 -17.61 8.52
CA ASP A 119 3.63 -18.96 8.85
C ASP A 119 3.01 -19.47 10.15
N GLU A 120 2.83 -18.59 11.14
CA GLU A 120 2.12 -18.88 12.40
C GLU A 120 0.65 -19.18 12.14
N LEU A 121 0.02 -18.44 11.23
CA LEU A 121 -1.34 -18.71 10.80
C LEU A 121 -1.40 -20.10 10.12
N LEU A 122 -0.47 -20.42 9.21
CA LEU A 122 -0.42 -21.74 8.56
C LEU A 122 -0.26 -22.89 9.57
N SER A 123 0.54 -22.71 10.63
CA SER A 123 0.68 -23.69 11.72
C SER A 123 -0.64 -23.88 12.46
N SER A 124 -1.34 -22.79 12.79
CA SER A 124 -2.63 -22.83 13.48
C SER A 124 -3.70 -23.63 12.73
N PHE A 125 -3.69 -23.60 11.39
CA PHE A 125 -4.60 -24.43 10.57
C PHE A 125 -4.32 -25.94 10.69
N LYS A 126 -3.07 -26.33 10.95
CA LYS A 126 -2.66 -27.75 11.05
C LYS A 126 -2.77 -28.29 12.47
N GLU A 127 -2.45 -27.44 13.44
CA GLU A 127 -2.21 -27.84 14.83
C GLU A 127 -3.27 -27.31 15.80
N GLY A 128 -4.16 -26.43 15.34
CA GLY A 128 -5.09 -25.69 16.19
C GLY A 128 -4.41 -24.52 16.92
N GLY A 129 -5.14 -23.87 17.83
CA GLY A 129 -4.66 -22.66 18.52
C GLY A 129 -4.93 -21.39 17.72
N GLY A 130 -3.98 -20.46 17.71
CA GLY A 130 -4.08 -19.18 17.00
C GLY A 130 -2.79 -18.36 17.11
N VAL A 131 -2.76 -17.23 16.41
CA VAL A 131 -1.68 -16.23 16.53
C VAL A 131 -1.94 -15.38 17.77
N ASN A 132 -0.96 -15.24 18.66
CA ASN A 132 -1.18 -14.43 19.86
C ASN A 132 -1.29 -12.95 19.47
N PHE A 133 -2.12 -12.23 20.21
CA PHE A 133 -2.29 -10.79 20.01
C PHE A 133 -0.94 -10.05 20.06
N GLU A 134 -0.06 -10.44 20.97
CA GLU A 134 1.27 -9.84 21.18
C GLU A 134 2.25 -10.10 20.02
N ASP A 135 1.98 -11.11 19.18
CA ASP A 135 2.84 -11.46 18.03
C ASP A 135 2.59 -10.52 16.82
N TYR A 136 1.49 -9.76 16.83
CA TYR A 136 1.25 -8.74 15.83
C TYR A 136 2.10 -7.49 16.08
N ARG A 137 2.77 -7.03 15.01
CA ARG A 137 3.60 -5.82 15.07
C ARG A 137 2.78 -4.58 15.42
N SER A 138 3.43 -3.58 16.03
CA SER A 138 2.78 -2.33 16.47
C SER A 138 1.99 -1.64 15.37
N GLY A 139 2.43 -1.77 14.11
CA GLY A 139 1.75 -1.22 12.95
C GLY A 139 0.30 -1.70 12.79
N LEU A 140 -0.07 -2.88 13.30
CA LEU A 140 -1.46 -3.32 13.31
C LEU A 140 -2.32 -2.45 14.25
N TRP A 141 -1.84 -2.19 15.46
CA TRP A 141 -2.52 -1.37 16.47
C TRP A 141 -2.62 0.08 16.05
N GLU A 142 -1.49 0.65 15.58
CA GLU A 142 -1.45 2.00 15.00
C GLU A 142 -2.41 2.14 13.81
N GLY A 143 -2.55 1.08 13.00
CA GLY A 143 -3.52 1.02 11.91
C GLY A 143 -4.96 1.08 12.41
N LEU A 144 -5.30 0.30 13.44
CA LEU A 144 -6.63 0.30 14.05
C LEU A 144 -7.01 1.67 14.60
N ASP A 145 -6.11 2.32 15.35
CA ASP A 145 -6.34 3.67 15.90
C ASP A 145 -6.64 4.70 14.81
N LEU A 146 -5.99 4.57 13.64
CA LEU A 146 -6.20 5.45 12.49
C LEU A 146 -7.42 5.09 11.65
N THR A 147 -8.04 3.92 11.84
CA THR A 147 -9.31 3.55 11.20
C THR A 147 -10.54 3.91 12.03
N GLY A 148 -10.37 4.15 13.34
CA GLY A 148 -11.44 4.61 14.19
C GLY A 148 -11.93 6.00 13.74
N CYS A 149 -13.25 6.15 13.56
CA CYS A 149 -13.84 7.48 13.44
C CYS A 149 -13.69 8.21 14.78
N THR A 150 -12.65 9.03 14.93
CA THR A 150 -12.59 10.08 15.96
C THR A 150 -12.94 11.42 15.35
#